data_AF-A0A2H5DVK4-F1
#
_entry.id   AF-A0A2H5DVK4-F1
#
_cell.length_a   1.000
_cell.length_b   1.000
_cell.length_c   1.000
_cell.angle_alpha   90.00
_cell.angle_beta   90.00
_cell.angle_gamma   90.00
#
_symmetry.space_group_name_H-M   'P 1'
#
loop_
_entity.id
_entity.type
_entity.pdbx_description
1 polymer ?
#
loop_
_entity_poly.entity_id
_entity_poly.type
_entity_poly.pdbx_seq_one_letter_code
_entity_poly.pdbx_strand_id
1 'polypeptide(L)'
;MKLSVDYLNEALAKLGDISQNQKAKKLGVSGPGLSQYLTGKKIMDNFACIMVAKVLDIDGMEVIAAAQMEREKNQTRREFWEDFRRQLAAKLGLVGLAVLMMWGGLTPRAEAGRVQAERLQIDSECSLYIMSN
;
A
#
# COMPACT_ATOMS: atom_id res chain seq x y z
N MET A 1 5.02 8.34 8.73
CA MET A 1 4.98 7.71 7.40
C MET A 1 6.40 7.48 6.93
N LYS A 2 6.76 6.26 6.53
CA LYS A 2 8.11 5.97 6.02
C LYS A 2 8.31 6.65 4.66
N LEU A 3 9.36 7.46 4.53
CA LEU A 3 9.70 8.24 3.35
C LEU A 3 10.50 7.39 2.35
N SER A 4 10.58 7.85 1.10
CA SER A 4 11.39 7.23 0.05
C SER A 4 12.87 7.16 0.43
N VAL A 5 13.40 8.17 1.14
CA VAL A 5 14.78 8.18 1.65
C VAL A 5 15.02 7.11 2.73
N ASP A 6 13.99 6.75 3.50
CA ASP A 6 14.12 5.71 4.52
C ASP A 6 14.33 4.34 3.86
N TYR A 7 13.57 4.05 2.78
CA TYR A 7 13.80 2.84 1.97
C TYR A 7 15.19 2.85 1.33
N LEU A 8 15.66 4.01 0.87
CA LEU A 8 17.01 4.13 0.33
C LEU A 8 18.05 3.76 1.38
N ASN A 9 17.95 4.32 2.58
CA ASN A 9 18.88 4.04 3.68
C ASN A 9 18.89 2.55 4.04
N GLU A 10 17.74 1.90 4.12
CA GLU A 10 17.64 0.47 4.36
C GLU A 10 18.27 -0.35 3.22
N ALA A 11 18.03 0.03 1.96
CA ALA A 11 18.65 -0.65 0.83
C ALA A 11 20.18 -0.49 0.87
N LEU A 12 20.68 0.71 1.20
CA LEU A 12 22.11 0.97 1.34
C LEU A 12 22.73 0.20 2.51
N ALA A 13 21.97 -0.02 3.60
CA ALA A 13 22.39 -0.87 4.71
C ALA A 13 22.46 -2.35 4.28
N LYS A 14 21.45 -2.84 3.54
CA LYS A 14 21.41 -4.23 3.03
C LYS A 14 22.51 -4.53 2.01
N LEU A 15 22.98 -3.52 1.28
CA LEU A 15 24.13 -3.64 0.37
C LEU A 15 25.49 -3.79 1.10
N GLY A 16 25.54 -3.54 2.41
CA GLY A 16 26.74 -3.68 3.23
C GLY A 16 27.74 -2.54 3.09
N ASP A 17 28.96 -2.77 3.55
CA ASP A 17 30.05 -1.79 3.55
C ASP A 17 30.82 -1.79 2.23
N ILE A 18 30.18 -1.24 1.20
CA ILE A 18 30.79 -0.96 -0.09
C ILE A 18 30.80 0.54 -0.34
N SER A 19 31.71 1.01 -1.21
CA SER A 19 31.82 2.46 -1.47
C SER A 19 30.52 3.03 -2.02
N GLN A 20 30.22 4.31 -1.72
CA GLN A 20 28.99 4.95 -2.19
C GLN A 20 28.84 4.88 -3.73
N ASN A 21 29.95 4.99 -4.46
CA ASN A 21 29.93 4.86 -5.92
C ASN A 21 29.57 3.44 -6.37
N GLN A 22 29.97 2.40 -5.62
CA GLN A 22 29.53 1.04 -5.90
C GLN A 22 28.04 0.85 -5.53
N LYS A 23 27.56 1.44 -4.43
CA LYS A 23 26.12 1.43 -4.10
C LYS A 23 25.29 2.12 -5.18
N ALA A 24 25.73 3.29 -5.65
CA ALA A 24 25.08 4.01 -6.74
C ALA A 24 25.01 3.16 -8.02
N LYS A 25 26.11 2.50 -8.41
CA LYS A 25 26.14 1.57 -9.54
C LYS A 25 25.16 0.41 -9.37
N LYS A 26 25.11 -0.22 -8.20
CA LYS A 26 24.16 -1.31 -7.92
C LYS A 26 22.69 -0.86 -8.01
N LEU A 27 22.40 0.38 -7.62
CA LEU A 27 21.08 0.99 -7.74
C LEU A 27 20.80 1.57 -9.15
N GLY A 28 21.76 1.52 -10.07
CA GLY A 28 21.62 2.07 -11.42
C GLY A 28 21.55 3.60 -11.47
N VAL A 29 22.02 4.29 -10.44
CA VAL A 29 22.01 5.76 -10.35
C VAL A 29 23.43 6.33 -10.39
N SER A 30 23.56 7.61 -10.70
CA SER A 30 24.85 8.31 -10.60
C SER A 30 25.22 8.57 -9.14
N GLY A 31 26.52 8.65 -8.83
CA GLY A 31 27.01 9.01 -7.49
C GLY A 31 26.44 10.35 -6.98
N PRO A 32 26.47 11.43 -7.79
CA PRO A 32 25.82 12.69 -7.43
C PRO A 32 24.31 12.56 -7.24
N GLY A 33 23.63 11.75 -8.07
CA GLY A 33 22.19 11.49 -7.93
C GLY A 33 21.86 10.82 -6.60
N LEU A 34 22.64 9.81 -6.20
CA LEU A 34 22.51 9.16 -4.90
C LEU A 34 22.68 10.16 -3.74
N SER A 35 23.70 11.01 -3.80
CA SER A 35 23.94 12.06 -2.80
C SER A 35 22.78 13.06 -2.71
N GLN A 36 22.18 13.45 -3.84
CA GLN A 36 21.00 14.33 -3.86
C GLN A 36 19.77 13.69 -3.21
N TYR A 37 19.59 12.37 -3.35
CA TYR A 37 18.52 11.64 -2.67
C TYR A 37 18.75 11.60 -1.15
N LEU A 38 19.97 11.28 -0.71
CA LEU A 38 20.32 11.20 0.71
C LEU A 38 20.22 12.54 1.44
N THR A 39 20.56 13.63 0.75
CA THR A 39 20.48 14.99 1.30
C THR A 39 19.07 15.59 1.22
N GLY A 40 18.11 14.89 0.61
CA GLY A 40 16.76 15.40 0.40
C GLY A 40 16.65 16.53 -0.64
N LYS A 41 17.74 16.87 -1.34
CA LYS A 41 17.73 17.87 -2.42
C LYS A 41 16.83 17.46 -3.58
N LYS A 42 16.66 16.15 -3.78
CA LYS A 42 15.81 15.57 -4.83
C LYS A 42 15.06 14.37 -4.25
N ILE A 43 13.79 14.23 -4.63
CA ILE A 43 13.00 13.03 -4.32
C ILE A 43 13.31 11.96 -5.38
N MET A 44 13.47 10.72 -4.92
CA MET A 44 13.89 9.57 -5.72
C MET A 44 12.99 9.34 -6.94
N ASP A 45 13.58 9.21 -8.13
CA ASP A 45 12.83 8.87 -9.35
C ASP A 45 12.27 7.44 -9.32
N ASN A 46 11.32 7.14 -10.20
CA ASN A 46 10.62 5.85 -10.18
C ASN A 46 11.57 4.68 -10.47
N PHE A 47 12.58 4.87 -11.32
CA PHE A 47 13.55 3.82 -11.63
C PHE A 47 14.38 3.47 -10.39
N ALA A 48 14.90 4.49 -9.69
CA ALA A 48 15.62 4.31 -8.44
C ALA A 48 14.73 3.67 -7.36
N CYS A 49 13.44 4.01 -7.30
CA CYS A 49 12.48 3.37 -6.40
C CYS A 49 12.36 1.86 -6.67
N ILE A 50 12.24 1.45 -7.93
CA ILE A 50 12.22 0.03 -8.31
C ILE A 50 13.53 -0.68 -7.94
N MET A 51 14.67 -0.03 -8.15
CA MET A 51 15.97 -0.62 -7.82
C MET A 51 16.16 -0.77 -6.30
N VAL A 52 15.74 0.20 -5.51
CA VAL A 52 15.70 0.13 -4.04
C VAL A 52 14.79 -1.01 -3.59
N ALA A 53 13.58 -1.12 -4.14
CA ALA A 53 12.65 -2.19 -3.81
C ALA A 53 13.21 -3.57 -4.15
N LYS A 54 13.90 -3.72 -5.29
CA LYS A 54 14.59 -4.95 -5.68
C LYS A 54 15.68 -5.36 -4.70
N VAL A 55 16.44 -4.40 -4.16
CA VAL A 55 17.44 -4.68 -3.12
C VAL A 55 16.74 -5.15 -1.84
N LEU A 56 15.65 -4.49 -1.46
CA LEU A 56 14.91 -4.78 -0.23
C LEU A 56 14.07 -6.06 -0.30
N ASP A 57 13.76 -6.55 -1.51
CA ASP A 57 12.84 -7.67 -1.76
C ASP A 57 11.40 -7.33 -1.33
N ILE A 58 10.93 -6.14 -1.72
CA ILE A 58 9.57 -5.63 -1.46
C ILE A 58 8.92 -5.19 -2.77
N ASP A 59 7.62 -4.89 -2.72
CA ASP A 59 6.89 -4.36 -3.88
C ASP A 59 7.41 -2.97 -4.26
N GLY A 60 7.77 -2.79 -5.53
CA GLY A 60 8.24 -1.52 -6.08
C GLY A 60 7.24 -0.37 -5.94
N MET A 61 5.94 -0.67 -5.98
CA MET A 61 4.91 0.35 -5.79
C MET A 61 4.89 0.93 -4.39
N GLU A 62 5.36 0.21 -3.37
CA GLU A 62 5.43 0.75 -2.02
C GLU A 62 6.40 1.94 -1.93
N VAL A 63 7.57 1.82 -2.57
CA VAL A 63 8.59 2.88 -2.60
C VAL A 63 8.17 4.02 -3.53
N ILE A 64 7.57 3.70 -4.69
CA ILE A 64 7.03 4.72 -5.60
C ILE A 64 5.93 5.53 -4.93
N ALA A 65 4.99 4.89 -4.24
CA ALA A 65 3.92 5.59 -3.52
C ALA A 65 4.50 6.53 -2.44
N ALA A 66 5.54 6.10 -1.72
CA ALA A 66 6.24 6.96 -0.76
C ALA A 66 6.84 8.21 -1.44
N ALA A 67 7.58 8.03 -2.54
CA ALA A 67 8.16 9.14 -3.30
C ALA A 67 7.09 10.09 -3.88
N GLN A 68 5.94 9.55 -4.29
CA GLN A 68 4.88 10.34 -4.89
C GLN A 68 4.09 11.14 -3.87
N MET A 69 3.88 10.62 -2.66
CA MET A 69 3.32 11.38 -1.54
C MET A 69 4.20 12.57 -1.15
N GLU A 70 5.52 12.42 -1.19
CA GLU A 70 6.47 13.50 -0.90
C GLU A 70 6.43 14.60 -1.97
N ARG A 71 6.28 14.22 -3.25
CA ARG A 71 6.20 15.17 -4.37
C ARG A 71 4.88 15.90 -4.44
N GLU A 72 3.80 15.22 -4.06
CA GLU A 72 2.45 15.71 -4.24
C GLU A 72 2.14 16.82 -3.23
N LYS A 73 1.70 17.97 -3.75
CA LYS A 73 1.34 19.14 -2.96
C LYS A 73 -0.16 19.19 -2.66
N ASN A 74 -0.96 18.54 -3.51
CA ASN A 74 -2.39 18.45 -3.32
C ASN A 74 -2.73 17.40 -2.26
N GLN A 75 -3.46 17.82 -1.22
CA GLN A 75 -3.80 16.95 -0.10
C GLN A 75 -4.67 15.75 -0.50
N THR A 76 -5.71 15.95 -1.31
CA THR A 76 -6.59 14.87 -1.78
C THR A 76 -5.82 13.80 -2.57
N ARG A 77 -4.87 14.22 -3.40
CA ARG A 77 -4.01 13.28 -4.15
C ARG A 77 -3.04 12.55 -3.22
N ARG A 78 -2.53 13.22 -2.19
CA ARG A 78 -1.68 12.59 -1.17
C ARG A 78 -2.44 11.52 -0.40
N GLU A 79 -3.69 11.80 0.00
CA GLU A 79 -4.58 10.85 0.68
C GLU A 79 -4.82 9.60 -0.18
N PHE A 80 -5.05 9.75 -1.49
CA PHE A 80 -5.15 8.62 -2.41
C PHE A 80 -3.92 7.70 -2.37
N TRP A 81 -2.71 8.28 -2.39
CA TRP A 81 -1.48 7.48 -2.32
C TRP A 81 -1.28 6.83 -0.94
N GLU A 82 -1.73 7.46 0.13
CA GLU A 82 -1.71 6.89 1.47
C GLU A 82 -2.63 5.67 1.56
N ASP A 83 -3.87 5.80 1.08
CA ASP A 83 -4.85 4.71 1.04
C ASP A 83 -4.38 3.56 0.15
N PHE A 84 -3.81 3.88 -1.00
CA PHE A 84 -3.24 2.88 -1.91
C PHE A 84 -2.13 2.07 -1.22
N ARG A 85 -1.26 2.73 -0.46
CA ARG A 85 -0.17 2.06 0.27
C ARG A 85 -0.69 1.19 1.42
N ARG A 86 -1.75 1.62 2.12
CA ARG A 86 -2.43 0.80 3.14
C ARG A 86 -2.99 -0.49 2.55
N GLN A 87 -3.57 -0.42 1.35
CA GLN A 87 -4.10 -1.59 0.66
C GLN A 87 -2.99 -2.56 0.20
N LEU A 88 -1.83 -2.05 -0.22
CA LEU A 88 -0.67 -2.91 -0.56
C LEU A 88 -0.19 -3.71 0.66
N ALA A 89 -0.08 -3.06 1.82
CA ALA A 89 0.29 -3.75 3.06
C ALA A 89 -0.73 -4.83 3.46
N ALA A 90 -2.03 -4.58 3.27
CA ALA A 90 -3.09 -5.54 3.59
C ALA A 90 -3.05 -6.80 2.70
N LYS A 91 -2.69 -6.67 1.42
CA LYS A 91 -2.59 -7.81 0.48
C LYS A 91 -1.50 -8.81 0.88
N LEU A 92 -0.38 -8.33 1.42
CA LEU A 92 0.69 -9.21 1.91
C LEU A 92 0.26 -10.04 3.13
N GLY A 93 -0.56 -9.47 4.01
CA GLY A 93 -1.06 -10.18 5.20
C GLY A 93 -2.05 -11.32 4.88
N LEU A 94 -2.90 -11.13 3.86
CA LEU A 94 -3.94 -12.11 3.51
C LEU A 94 -3.38 -13.39 2.87
N VAL A 95 -2.31 -13.29 2.06
CA VAL A 95 -1.67 -14.48 1.44
C VAL A 95 -0.99 -15.35 2.49
N GLY A 96 -0.26 -14.74 3.44
CA GLY A 96 0.37 -15.49 4.54
C GLY A 96 -0.64 -16.21 5.43
N LEU A 97 -1.78 -15.58 5.72
CA LEU A 97 -2.86 -16.19 6.49
C LEU A 97 -3.51 -17.36 5.73
N ALA A 98 -3.70 -17.25 4.42
CA ALA A 98 -4.26 -18.33 3.60
C ALA A 98 -3.36 -19.58 3.57
N VAL A 99 -2.04 -19.41 3.45
CA VAL A 99 -1.07 -20.54 3.52
C VAL A 99 -1.06 -21.19 4.90
N LEU A 100 -1.12 -20.39 5.98
CA LEU A 100 -1.26 -20.90 7.35
C LEU A 100 -2.60 -21.63 7.57
N MET A 101 -3.70 -21.16 6.97
CA MET A 101 -4.99 -21.85 7.02
C MET A 101 -4.95 -23.17 6.23
N MET A 102 -4.19 -23.23 5.13
CA MET A 102 -4.10 -24.41 4.27
C MET A 102 -3.26 -25.54 4.88
N TRP A 103 -2.29 -25.22 5.75
CA TRP A 103 -1.43 -26.22 6.42
C TRP A 103 -1.73 -26.40 7.92
N GLY A 104 -2.36 -25.42 8.59
CA GLY A 104 -2.43 -25.34 10.05
C GLY A 104 -3.80 -25.53 10.71
N GLY A 105 -4.88 -25.78 9.95
CA GLY A 105 -6.19 -26.16 10.53
C GLY A 105 -6.88 -25.12 11.43
N LEU A 106 -6.39 -23.88 11.50
CA LEU A 106 -7.04 -22.78 12.21
C LEU A 106 -8.20 -22.24 11.36
N THR A 107 -9.33 -22.95 11.36
CA THR A 107 -10.60 -22.36 10.92
C THR A 107 -11.07 -21.39 12.02
N PRO A 108 -11.35 -20.11 11.71
CA PRO A 108 -12.11 -19.29 12.64
C PRO A 108 -13.45 -19.99 12.89
N ARG A 109 -13.78 -20.26 14.15
CA ARG A 109 -15.10 -20.73 14.55
C ARG A 109 -16.08 -19.59 14.28
N ALA A 110 -16.61 -19.55 13.06
CA ALA A 110 -17.70 -18.68 12.68
C ALA A 110 -18.96 -19.16 13.41
N GLU A 111 -19.20 -18.65 14.61
CA GLU A 111 -20.57 -18.56 15.11
C GLU A 111 -21.30 -17.60 14.17
N ALA A 112 -22.08 -18.17 13.26
CA ALA A 112 -22.98 -17.46 12.39
C ALA A 112 -24.05 -16.76 13.24
N GLY A 113 -23.69 -15.59 13.78
CA GLY A 113 -24.65 -14.61 14.27
C GLY A 113 -25.52 -14.20 13.10
N ARG A 114 -26.77 -14.67 13.12
CA ARG A 114 -27.83 -14.33 12.18
C ARG A 114 -28.00 -12.81 12.12
N VAL A 115 -27.39 -12.16 11.14
CA VAL A 115 -27.81 -10.81 10.74
C VAL A 115 -28.93 -11.01 9.74
N GLN A 116 -30.16 -10.90 10.26
CA GLN A 116 -31.40 -10.95 9.51
C GLN A 116 -31.43 -9.71 8.61
N ALA A 117 -31.23 -9.91 7.30
CA ALA A 117 -31.42 -8.87 6.30
C ALA A 117 -32.93 -8.53 6.26
N GLU A 118 -33.29 -7.42 6.90
CA GLU A 118 -34.62 -6.83 6.83
C GLU A 118 -34.86 -6.34 5.39
N ARG A 119 -35.63 -7.14 4.64
CA ARG A 119 -36.23 -6.69 3.38
C ARG A 119 -37.26 -5.63 3.71
N LEU A 120 -36.97 -4.39 3.33
CA LEU A 120 -37.97 -3.33 3.18
C LEU A 120 -39.04 -3.79 2.16
N GLN A 121 -40.14 -4.34 2.66
CA GLN A 121 -41.37 -4.51 1.89
C GLN A 121 -42.11 -3.17 1.89
N ILE A 122 -42.04 -2.48 0.74
CA ILE A 122 -42.93 -1.38 0.41
C ILE A 122 -44.23 -2.03 -0.04
N ASP A 123 -45.14 -2.28 0.90
CA ASP A 123 -46.51 -2.70 0.57
C ASP A 123 -47.32 -1.44 0.24
N SER A 124 -47.50 -1.28 -1.06
CA SER A 124 -48.38 -0.30 -1.68
C SER A 124 -49.80 -0.87 -1.69
N GLU A 125 -50.61 -0.55 -0.69
CA GLU A 125 -52.07 -0.68 -0.79
C GLU A 125 -52.71 0.71 -0.66
N CYS A 126 -52.95 1.32 -1.83
CA CYS A 126 -53.89 2.43 -1.97
C CYS A 126 -55.29 1.96 -1.57
N SER A 127 -55.75 2.40 -0.41
CA SER A 127 -57.14 2.32 0.04
C SER A 127 -58.07 3.02 -0.96
N LEU A 128 -58.70 2.26 -1.85
CA LEU A 128 -59.74 2.74 -2.76
C LEU A 128 -61.09 2.79 -2.00
N TYR A 129 -61.44 3.97 -1.52
CA TYR A 129 -62.74 4.32 -0.96
C TYR A 129 -63.81 4.25 -2.06
N ILE A 130 -64.80 3.35 -1.95
CA ILE A 130 -66.08 3.47 -2.66
C ILE A 130 -67.18 3.55 -1.61
N MET A 131 -67.74 4.75 -1.45
CA MET A 131 -68.97 5.01 -0.72
C MET A 131 -70.16 4.39 -1.46
N SER A 132 -71.03 3.70 -0.74
CA SER A 132 -72.43 3.53 -1.14
C SER A 132 -73.32 3.87 0.05
N ASN A 133 -74.11 4.91 -0.12
CA ASN A 133 -75.34 5.18 0.62
C ASN A 133 -76.50 4.73 -0.29
#